data_AF-A0A7V5YXS4-F1
#
_entry.id   AF-A0A7V5YXS4-F1
#
_cell.length_a   1.000
_cell.length_b   1.000
_cell.length_c   1.000
_cell.angle_alpha   90.00
_cell.angle_beta   90.00
_cell.angle_gamma   90.00
#
_symmetry.space_group_name_H-M   'P 1'
#
loop_
_entity.id
_entity.type
_entity.pdbx_description
1 polymer ?
#
loop_
_entity_poly.entity_id
_entity_poly.type
_entity_poly.pdbx_seq_one_letter_code
_entity_poly.pdbx_strand_id
1 'polypeptide(L)' 'MDLSVELCGVPLRNPLVLAAGVLGTTAALMERVARAGAGAVTAKSCGLAPRQGHPNPTV' A
#
# COMPACT_ATOMS: atom_id res chain seq x y z
N MET A 1 9.26 -18.26 -13.71
CA MET A 1 7.78 -18.33 -13.61
C MET A 1 7.24 -16.92 -13.78
N ASP A 2 6.23 -16.74 -14.61
CA ASP A 2 5.49 -15.48 -14.70
C ASP A 2 4.41 -15.46 -13.61
N LEU A 3 4.32 -14.34 -12.87
CA LEU A 3 3.32 -14.11 -11.82
C LEU A 3 2.35 -12.99 -12.19
N SER A 4 2.42 -12.44 -13.40
CA SER A 4 1.57 -11.34 -13.82
C SER A 4 0.08 -11.69 -13.73
N VAL A 5 -0.75 -10.70 -13.37
CA VAL A 5 -2.21 -10.86 -13.23
C VAL A 5 -2.94 -9.60 -13.71
N GLU A 6 -4.19 -9.76 -14.11
CA GLU A 6 -5.12 -8.66 -14.31
C GLU A 6 -6.08 -8.57 -13.12
N LEU A 7 -6.08 -7.44 -12.41
CA LEU A 7 -6.94 -7.21 -11.26
C LEU A 7 -7.83 -6.00 -11.52
N CYS A 8 -9.14 -6.22 -11.60
CA CYS A 8 -10.13 -5.16 -11.88
C CYS A 8 -9.81 -4.36 -13.17
N GLY A 9 -9.29 -5.02 -14.21
CA GLY A 9 -8.87 -4.38 -15.47
C GLY A 9 -7.50 -3.70 -15.40
N VAL A 10 -6.76 -3.82 -14.29
CA VAL A 10 -5.42 -3.25 -14.12
C VAL A 10 -4.37 -4.37 -14.17
N PRO A 11 -3.39 -4.29 -15.09
CA PRO A 11 -2.31 -5.26 -15.15
C PRO A 11 -1.30 -5.03 -14.02
N LEU A 12 -0.99 -6.09 -13.27
CA LEU A 12 0.00 -6.10 -12.21
C LEU A 12 1.13 -7.07 -12.55
N ARG A 13 2.37 -6.70 -12.19
CA ARG A 13 3.56 -7.54 -12.44
C ARG A 13 3.57 -8.82 -11.60
N ASN A 14 2.82 -8.84 -10.52
CA ASN A 14 2.59 -9.96 -9.62
C ASN A 14 1.34 -9.67 -8.75
N PRO A 15 0.74 -10.67 -8.08
CA PRO A 15 -0.49 -10.46 -7.31
C PRO A 15 -0.24 -9.91 -5.89
N LEU A 16 0.99 -9.58 -5.52
CA LEU A 16 1.31 -9.14 -4.16
C LEU A 16 0.92 -7.67 -3.98
N VAL A 17 0.01 -7.41 -3.05
CA VAL A 17 -0.48 -6.07 -2.72
C VAL A 17 -0.14 -5.74 -1.28
N LEU A 18 0.43 -4.55 -1.03
CA LEU A 18 0.67 -4.08 0.33
C LEU A 18 -0.67 -3.84 1.05
N ALA A 19 -0.88 -4.50 2.19
CA ALA A 19 -2.02 -4.29 3.05
C ALA A 19 -2.08 -2.85 3.60
N ALA A 20 -3.29 -2.29 3.68
CA ALA A 20 -3.51 -0.94 4.18
C ALA A 20 -3.00 -0.76 5.62
N GLY A 21 -2.32 0.38 5.86
CA GLY A 21 -1.89 0.76 7.20
C GLY A 21 -0.60 0.14 7.73
N VAL A 22 0.08 -0.71 6.95
CA VAL A 22 1.39 -1.27 7.34
C VAL A 22 2.53 -0.31 6.95
N LEU A 23 2.73 -0.09 5.65
CA LEU A 23 3.71 0.87 5.10
C LEU A 23 3.06 1.84 4.08
N GLY A 24 1.74 1.97 4.12
CA GLY A 24 0.96 2.78 3.18
C GLY A 24 0.61 4.20 3.67
N THR A 25 1.34 4.76 4.65
CA THR A 25 0.93 6.00 5.35
C THR A 25 1.51 7.28 4.75
N THR A 26 2.57 7.20 3.94
CA THR A 26 3.17 8.34 3.24
C THR A 26 3.53 7.95 1.81
N ALA A 27 3.62 8.93 0.91
CA ALA A 27 3.99 8.70 -0.48
C ALA A 27 5.37 8.01 -0.61
N ALA A 28 6.35 8.43 0.20
CA ALA A 28 7.69 7.86 0.19
C ALA A 28 7.71 6.37 0.60
N LEU A 29 6.88 5.96 1.56
CA LEU A 29 6.79 4.55 1.96
C LEU A 29 6.09 3.71 0.90
N MET A 30 5.01 4.22 0.29
CA MET A 30 4.33 3.54 -0.82
C MET A 30 5.27 3.32 -2.01
N GLU A 31 6.04 4.34 -2.36
CA GLU A 31 7.04 4.27 -3.43
C GLU A 31 8.17 3.27 -3.10
N ARG A 32 8.63 3.23 -1.85
CA ARG A 32 9.60 2.25 -1.38
C ARG A 32 9.09 0.81 -1.54
N VAL A 33 7.82 0.55 -1.19
CA VAL A 33 7.23 -0.78 -1.31
C VAL A 33 7.03 -1.19 -2.77
N ALA A 34 6.61 -0.26 -3.64
CA ALA A 34 6.53 -0.51 -5.07
C ALA A 34 7.91 -0.88 -5.66
N ARG A 35 8.97 -0.14 -5.28
CA ARG A 35 10.35 -0.47 -5.65
C ARG A 35 10.84 -1.81 -5.09
N ALA A 36 10.33 -2.23 -3.93
CA ALA A 36 10.65 -3.52 -3.33
C ALA A 36 9.96 -4.71 -4.03
N GLY A 37 9.12 -4.45 -5.04
CA GLY A 37 8.55 -5.49 -5.91
C GLY A 37 7.08 -5.81 -5.67
N ALA A 38 6.36 -5.04 -4.82
CA ALA A 38 4.91 -5.19 -4.72
C ALA A 38 4.25 -4.88 -6.07
N GLY A 39 3.29 -5.70 -6.48
CA GLY A 39 2.49 -5.50 -7.68
C GLY A 39 1.57 -4.28 -7.55
N ALA A 40 1.03 -4.03 -6.35
CA ALA A 40 0.28 -2.82 -6.03
C ALA A 40 0.43 -2.43 -4.54
N VAL A 41 -0.04 -1.23 -4.19
CA VAL A 41 0.00 -0.72 -2.81
C VAL A 41 -1.36 -0.17 -2.40
N THR A 42 -1.86 -0.57 -1.23
CA THR A 42 -3.04 0.05 -0.62
C THR A 42 -2.62 1.11 0.38
N ALA A 43 -3.04 2.36 0.15
CA ALA A 43 -2.79 3.48 1.06
C ALA A 43 -3.54 3.32 2.39
N LYS A 44 -3.11 4.05 3.42
CA LYS A 44 -3.85 4.13 4.69
C LYS A 44 -5.21 4.78 4.46
N SER A 45 -6.25 4.23 5.08
CA SER A 45 -7.58 4.83 5.11
C SER A 45 -7.52 6.30 5.53
N CYS A 46 -8.09 7.19 4.73
CA CYS A 46 -8.08 8.63 4.95
C CYS A 46 -9.50 9.19 5.16
N GLY A 47 -9.59 10.28 5.91
CA GLY A 47 -10.78 11.13 5.98
C GLY A 47 -10.49 12.49 5.32
N LEU A 48 -11.50 13.36 5.27
CA LEU A 48 -11.37 14.70 4.68
C LEU A 48 -10.36 15.58 5.41
N ALA A 49 -10.24 15.40 6.74
CA ALA A 49 -9.31 16.13 7.58
C ALA A 49 -8.18 15.21 8.08
N PRO A 50 -6.96 15.74 8.28
CA PRO A 50 -5.86 14.98 8.85
C PRO A 50 -6.17 14.56 10.29
N ARG A 51 -5.64 13.40 10.70
CA ARG A 51 -5.80 12.86 12.05
C ARG A 51 -4.43 12.59 12.66
N GLN A 52 -4.25 12.99 13.92
CA GLN A 52 -2.99 12.75 14.65
C GLN A 52 -2.76 11.27 15.00
N GLY A 53 -3.83 10.47 15.08
CA GLY A 53 -3.76 9.10 15.58
C GLY A 53 -4.01 9.02 17.09
N HIS A 54 -3.90 7.82 17.66
CA HIS A 54 -4.04 7.60 19.10
C HIS A 54 -2.69 7.82 19.80
N PRO A 55 -2.68 8.18 21.11
CA PRO A 55 -1.44 8.26 21.88
C PRO A 55 -0.72 6.92 21.93
N ASN A 56 0.60 6.93 21.76
CA ASN A 56 1.42 5.73 21.87
C ASN A 56 1.40 5.15 23.31
N PRO A 57 1.53 3.83 23.46
CA PRO A 57 1.87 2.85 22.42
C PRO A 57 0.66 2.40 21.60
N THR A 58 0.76 2.48 20.27
CA THR A 58 -0.23 1.98 19.31
C THR A 58 0.46 1.24 18.18
N VAL A 59 -0.31 0.42 17.45
CA VAL A 59 0.09 -0.26 16.20
C VAL A 59 -0.50 0.42 14.99
#